data_AF-A0A1I5V158-F1
#
_entry.id   AF-A0A1I5V158-F1
#
_cell.length_a   1.000
_cell.length_b   1.000
_cell.length_c   1.000
_cell.angle_alpha   90.00
_cell.angle_beta   90.00
_cell.angle_gamma   90.00
#
_symmetry.space_group_name_H-M   'P 1'
#
loop_
_entity.id
_entity.type
_entity.pdbx_description
1 polymer ?
#
loop_
_entity_poly.entity_id
_entity_poly.type
_entity_poly.pdbx_seq_one_letter_code
_entity_poly.pdbx_strand_id
1 'polypeptide(L)'
;MKMRRRETRAGKFGIALLLLASWAYCAHASAQGPAKTWRCGSTYSDRPCEGGKSVKVDDPRSNEDRRAAEAGAKSNSAQADKLEHSRVSLEKAAYDRDRQAAREARSAALAERRMALSEQQARERATKAAGDPRKSTMSFNSGGSGSKSAGDAPAKKKKRKSRDSDAG
;
A
#
# COMPACT_ATOMS: atom_id res chain seq x y z
N MET A 1 12.62 15.36 -48.12
CA MET A 1 11.60 14.28 -48.09
C MET A 1 11.76 13.48 -46.80
N LYS A 2 10.71 13.41 -45.96
CA LYS A 2 10.73 12.80 -44.62
C LYS A 2 10.15 11.38 -44.73
N MET A 3 10.99 10.35 -44.78
CA MET A 3 10.52 8.96 -44.67
C MET A 3 10.41 8.56 -43.20
N ARG A 4 9.17 8.31 -42.77
CA ARG A 4 8.82 7.78 -41.45
C ARG A 4 9.14 6.27 -41.43
N ARG A 5 10.15 5.83 -40.69
CA ARG A 5 10.29 4.40 -40.33
C ARG A 5 9.46 4.12 -39.07
N ARG A 6 8.25 3.61 -39.29
CA ARG A 6 7.55 2.77 -38.30
C ARG A 6 8.13 1.38 -38.48
N GLU A 7 8.78 0.82 -37.46
CA GLU A 7 8.94 -0.65 -37.27
C GLU A 7 9.85 -0.95 -36.07
N THR A 8 9.28 -0.92 -34.86
CA THR A 8 9.91 -1.53 -33.67
C THR A 8 8.87 -2.16 -32.73
N ARG A 9 7.77 -2.68 -33.30
CA ARG A 9 6.77 -3.43 -32.51
C ARG A 9 6.62 -4.90 -32.93
N ALA A 10 7.11 -5.30 -34.11
CA ALA A 10 7.01 -6.68 -34.57
C ALA A 10 8.00 -7.65 -33.90
N GLY A 11 9.19 -7.16 -33.49
CA GLY A 11 10.25 -8.03 -32.94
C GLY A 11 9.94 -8.63 -31.57
N LYS A 12 9.24 -7.90 -30.70
CA LYS A 12 8.96 -8.35 -29.32
C LYS A 12 7.88 -9.44 -29.26
N PHE A 13 6.86 -9.34 -30.12
CA PHE A 13 5.80 -10.36 -30.20
C PHE A 13 6.27 -11.65 -30.89
N GLY A 14 7.15 -11.55 -31.90
CA GLY A 14 7.75 -12.73 -32.52
C GLY A 14 8.63 -13.53 -31.57
N ILE A 15 9.44 -12.85 -30.74
CA ILE A 15 10.27 -13.50 -29.72
C ILE A 15 9.40 -14.13 -28.62
N ALA A 16 8.35 -13.46 -28.16
CA ALA A 16 7.43 -14.02 -27.16
C ALA A 16 6.70 -15.28 -27.67
N LEU A 17 6.28 -15.30 -28.94
CA LEU A 17 5.64 -16.46 -29.56
C LEU A 17 6.64 -17.62 -29.79
N LEU A 18 7.88 -17.33 -30.19
CA LEU A 18 8.94 -18.33 -30.29
C LEU A 18 9.27 -18.97 -28.93
N LEU A 19 9.31 -18.18 -27.86
CA LEU A 19 9.56 -18.68 -26.50
C LEU A 19 8.38 -19.53 -25.98
N LEU A 20 7.14 -19.13 -26.23
CA LEU A 20 5.94 -19.90 -25.86
C LEU A 20 5.83 -21.21 -26.66
N ALA A 21 6.13 -21.20 -27.96
CA ALA A 21 6.16 -22.40 -28.79
C ALA A 21 7.30 -23.36 -28.39
N SER A 22 8.46 -22.81 -28.01
CA SER A 22 9.59 -23.59 -27.50
C SER A 22 9.26 -24.27 -26.16
N TRP A 23 8.52 -23.61 -25.27
CA TRP A 23 8.07 -24.21 -24.00
C TRP A 23 7.04 -25.33 -24.22
N ALA A 24 6.11 -25.17 -25.17
CA ALA A 24 5.14 -26.22 -25.50
C ALA A 24 5.80 -27.49 -26.11
N TYR A 25 6.92 -27.34 -26.82
CA TYR A 25 7.72 -28.45 -27.33
C TYR A 25 8.51 -29.19 -26.24
N CYS A 26 8.85 -28.53 -25.12
CA CYS A 26 9.52 -29.13 -23.97
C CYS A 26 8.55 -29.80 -22.99
N ALA A 27 7.27 -29.42 -23.01
CA ALA A 27 6.24 -29.98 -22.11
C ALA A 27 5.69 -31.36 -22.53
N HIS A 28 6.08 -31.89 -23.70
CA HIS A 28 5.60 -33.17 -24.24
C HIS A 28 6.42 -34.41 -23.83
N ALA A 29 7.11 -34.39 -22.69
CA ALA A 29 7.91 -35.53 -22.25
C ALA A 29 7.68 -35.91 -20.78
N SER A 30 6.44 -35.84 -20.30
CA SER A 30 6.02 -36.62 -19.13
C SER A 30 5.54 -38.01 -19.59
N ALA A 31 6.44 -38.79 -20.18
CA ALA A 31 6.18 -40.19 -20.46
C ALA A 31 6.13 -40.94 -19.12
N GLN A 32 4.92 -41.24 -18.65
CA GLN A 32 4.66 -42.10 -17.49
C GLN A 32 4.93 -43.57 -17.83
N GLY A 33 6.17 -43.87 -18.22
CA GLY A 33 6.70 -45.19 -18.51
C GLY A 33 8.23 -45.17 -18.35
N PRO A 34 8.92 -46.32 -18.31
CA PRO A 34 10.38 -46.33 -18.22
C PRO A 34 10.95 -45.45 -19.34
N ALA A 35 11.77 -44.46 -18.97
CA ALA A 35 12.33 -43.48 -19.91
C ALA A 35 13.09 -44.22 -21.02
N LYS A 36 12.50 -44.28 -22.22
CA LYS A 36 13.15 -44.83 -23.40
C LYS A 36 13.97 -43.72 -24.03
N THR A 37 15.28 -43.86 -24.01
CA THR A 37 16.17 -42.95 -24.74
C THR A 37 16.56 -43.60 -26.06
N TRP A 38 16.76 -42.79 -27.10
CA TRP A 38 17.18 -43.25 -28.41
C TRP A 38 18.55 -42.68 -28.73
N ARG A 39 19.45 -43.52 -29.28
CA ARG A 39 20.74 -43.08 -29.78
C ARG A 39 20.63 -42.80 -31.28
N CYS A 40 20.67 -41.52 -31.64
CA CYS A 40 20.62 -41.02 -33.01
C CYS A 40 22.05 -40.70 -33.45
N GLY A 41 22.77 -41.69 -33.99
CA GLY A 41 24.19 -41.53 -34.33
C GLY A 41 25.08 -41.27 -33.11
N SER A 42 25.63 -40.06 -32.98
CA SER A 42 26.49 -39.64 -31.86
C SER A 42 25.75 -39.06 -30.66
N THR A 43 24.45 -38.79 -30.76
CA THR A 43 23.71 -38.00 -29.77
C THR A 43 22.56 -38.83 -29.18
N TYR A 44 22.29 -38.62 -27.89
CA TYR A 44 21.14 -39.20 -27.19
C TYR A 44 19.94 -38.27 -27.30
N SER A 45 18.76 -38.84 -27.50
CA SER A 45 17.49 -38.12 -27.67
C SER A 45 16.37 -38.84 -26.91
N ASP A 46 15.48 -38.07 -26.28
CA ASP A 46 14.26 -38.57 -25.66
C ASP A 46 13.09 -38.67 -26.67
N ARG A 47 13.37 -38.47 -27.96
CA ARG A 47 12.44 -38.71 -29.07
C ARG A 47 12.98 -39.78 -30.02
N PRO A 48 12.11 -40.65 -30.56
CA PRO A 48 12.50 -41.63 -31.56
C PRO A 48 12.96 -40.90 -32.82
N CYS A 49 14.06 -41.37 -33.40
CA CYS A 49 14.66 -40.83 -34.62
C CYS A 49 14.79 -41.94 -35.66
N GLU A 50 14.74 -41.58 -36.94
CA GLU A 50 14.94 -42.51 -38.04
C GLU A 50 16.33 -43.16 -37.95
N GLY A 51 16.38 -44.49 -37.88
CA GLY A 51 17.62 -45.25 -37.68
C GLY A 51 18.17 -45.24 -36.25
N GLY A 52 17.47 -44.62 -35.29
CA GLY A 52 17.88 -44.58 -33.88
C GLY A 52 17.70 -45.92 -33.18
N LYS A 53 18.73 -46.36 -32.44
CA LYS A 53 18.61 -47.56 -31.59
C LYS A 53 18.04 -47.16 -30.23
N SER A 54 17.02 -47.90 -29.75
CA SER A 54 16.54 -47.74 -28.38
C SER A 54 17.62 -48.18 -27.41
N VAL A 55 17.96 -47.29 -26.49
CA VAL A 55 18.86 -47.57 -25.37
C VAL A 55 17.98 -47.64 -24.12
N LYS A 56 18.00 -48.81 -23.48
CA LYS A 56 17.37 -48.99 -22.18
C LYS A 56 18.23 -48.25 -21.15
N VAL A 57 17.72 -47.13 -20.67
CA VAL A 57 18.30 -46.42 -19.54
C VAL A 57 17.56 -46.91 -18.32
N ASP A 58 18.22 -47.73 -17.52
CA ASP A 58 17.71 -48.10 -16.20
C ASP A 58 18.02 -46.93 -15.25
N ASP A 59 17.02 -46.13 -14.94
CA ASP A 59 17.10 -45.15 -13.85
C ASP A 59 17.16 -45.94 -12.52
N PRO A 60 18.23 -45.81 -11.72
CA PRO A 60 18.33 -46.53 -10.45
C PRO A 60 17.35 -46.02 -9.39
N ARG A 61 16.65 -44.89 -9.63
CA ARG A 61 15.70 -44.34 -8.66
C ARG A 61 14.46 -45.22 -8.55
N SER A 62 14.23 -45.70 -7.34
CA SER A 62 13.03 -46.44 -7.00
C SER A 62 11.80 -45.52 -6.94
N ASN A 63 10.60 -46.11 -6.98
CA ASN A 63 9.37 -45.36 -6.74
C ASN A 63 9.31 -44.78 -5.31
N GLU A 64 10.02 -45.41 -4.39
CA GLU A 64 10.17 -45.00 -2.99
C GLU A 64 11.02 -43.74 -2.90
N ASP A 65 12.14 -43.66 -3.63
CA ASP A 65 12.98 -42.46 -3.69
C ASP A 65 12.24 -41.26 -4.27
N ARG A 66 11.42 -41.49 -5.31
CA ARG A 66 10.57 -40.46 -5.89
C ARG A 66 9.55 -39.93 -4.89
N ARG A 67 8.87 -40.82 -4.16
CA ARG A 67 7.92 -40.44 -3.12
C ARG A 67 8.58 -39.69 -1.97
N ALA A 68 9.77 -40.12 -1.55
CA ALA A 68 10.55 -39.42 -0.54
C ALA A 68 10.94 -38.00 -0.98
N ALA A 69 11.39 -37.84 -2.23
CA ALA A 69 11.71 -36.54 -2.80
C ALA A 69 10.48 -35.62 -2.90
N GLU A 70 9.33 -36.14 -3.36
CA GLU A 70 8.07 -35.39 -3.41
C GLU A 70 7.59 -34.97 -2.02
N ALA A 71 7.71 -35.85 -1.02
CA ALA A 71 7.36 -35.54 0.36
C ALA A 71 8.26 -34.42 0.92
N GLY A 72 9.57 -34.47 0.65
CA GLY A 72 10.51 -33.41 1.00
C GLY A 72 10.17 -32.08 0.33
N ALA A 73 9.84 -32.10 -0.97
CA ALA A 73 9.45 -30.90 -1.70
C ALA A 73 8.17 -30.25 -1.11
N LYS A 74 7.15 -31.06 -0.78
CA LYS A 74 5.91 -30.57 -0.16
C LYS A 74 6.14 -30.01 1.25
N SER A 75 7.02 -30.63 2.03
CA SER A 75 7.37 -30.12 3.36
C SER A 75 8.09 -28.78 3.26
N ASN A 76 9.06 -28.68 2.35
CA ASN A 76 9.82 -27.45 2.12
C ASN A 76 8.93 -26.31 1.61
N SER A 77 8.00 -26.59 0.69
CA SER A 77 7.05 -25.57 0.23
C SER A 77 6.17 -25.07 1.38
N ALA A 78 5.61 -26.00 2.18
CA ALA A 78 4.80 -25.63 3.34
C ALA A 78 5.58 -24.84 4.40
N GLN A 79 6.87 -25.11 4.59
CA GLN A 79 7.72 -24.29 5.46
C GLN A 79 7.98 -22.90 4.88
N ALA A 80 8.23 -22.80 3.57
CA ALA A 80 8.42 -21.51 2.90
C ALA A 80 7.17 -20.62 3.02
N ASP A 81 5.97 -21.18 2.80
CA ASP A 81 4.71 -20.44 2.92
C ASP A 81 4.49 -19.93 4.35
N LYS A 82 4.81 -20.75 5.36
CA LYS A 82 4.75 -20.33 6.77
C LYS A 82 5.69 -19.17 7.06
N LEU A 83 6.92 -19.21 6.52
CA LEU A 83 7.89 -18.13 6.68
C LEU A 83 7.41 -16.85 5.99
N GLU A 84 6.85 -16.94 4.78
CA GLU A 84 6.26 -15.81 4.09
C GLU A 84 5.13 -15.17 4.91
N HIS A 85 4.17 -15.97 5.37
CA HIS A 85 3.08 -15.48 6.21
C HIS A 85 3.60 -14.81 7.50
N SER A 86 4.62 -15.40 8.12
CA SER A 86 5.25 -14.81 9.30
C SER A 86 5.87 -13.44 8.97
N ARG A 87 6.57 -13.32 7.84
CA ARG A 87 7.19 -12.07 7.40
C ARG A 87 6.13 -11.00 7.14
N VAL A 88 5.09 -11.33 6.37
CA VAL A 88 4.00 -10.40 6.05
C VAL A 88 3.27 -9.94 7.30
N SER A 89 3.03 -10.83 8.26
CA SER A 89 2.36 -10.45 9.51
C SER A 89 3.20 -9.50 10.37
N LEU A 90 4.52 -9.73 10.45
CA LEU A 90 5.44 -8.85 11.16
C LEU A 90 5.57 -7.48 10.47
N GLU A 91 5.69 -7.45 9.15
CA GLU A 91 5.73 -6.20 8.37
C GLU A 91 4.45 -5.39 8.57
N LYS A 92 3.28 -6.05 8.52
CA LYS A 92 1.99 -5.39 8.78
C LYS A 92 1.92 -4.82 10.20
N ALA A 93 2.32 -5.60 11.20
CA ALA A 93 2.31 -5.15 12.59
C ALA A 93 3.26 -3.96 12.83
N ALA A 94 4.42 -3.93 12.16
CA ALA A 94 5.31 -2.78 12.19
C ALA A 94 4.66 -1.55 11.54
N TYR A 95 4.09 -1.72 10.35
CA TYR A 95 3.40 -0.64 9.64
C TYR A 95 2.23 -0.05 10.43
N ASP A 96 1.43 -0.89 11.10
CA ASP A 96 0.31 -0.44 11.91
C ASP A 96 0.77 0.36 13.15
N ARG A 97 1.87 -0.05 13.78
CA ARG A 97 2.50 0.72 14.88
C ARG A 97 2.99 2.08 14.41
N ASP A 98 3.71 2.13 13.29
CA ASP A 98 4.21 3.38 12.72
C ASP A 98 3.06 4.32 12.35
N ARG A 99 1.98 3.75 11.79
CA ARG A 99 0.78 4.51 11.45
C ARG A 99 0.07 5.07 12.68
N GLN A 100 0.02 4.33 13.78
CA GLN A 100 -0.54 4.80 15.05
C GLN A 100 0.34 5.91 15.64
N ALA A 101 1.65 5.70 15.73
CA ALA A 101 2.59 6.70 16.21
C ALA A 101 2.51 8.01 15.39
N ALA A 102 2.39 7.91 14.07
CA ALA A 102 2.24 9.08 13.21
C ALA A 102 0.90 9.83 13.43
N ARG A 103 -0.16 9.13 13.83
CA ARG A 103 -1.44 9.76 14.17
C ARG A 103 -1.38 10.44 15.53
N GLU A 104 -0.77 9.79 16.51
CA GLU A 104 -0.56 10.32 17.86
C GLU A 104 0.35 11.56 17.84
N ALA A 105 1.43 11.55 17.07
CA ALA A 105 2.28 12.72 16.90
C ALA A 105 1.52 13.91 16.31
N ARG A 106 0.62 13.67 15.33
CA ARG A 106 -0.22 14.73 14.75
C ARG A 106 -1.25 15.24 15.74
N SER A 107 -1.89 14.37 16.51
CA SER A 107 -2.88 14.79 17.50
C SER A 107 -2.23 15.56 18.65
N ALA A 108 -1.06 15.12 19.11
CA ALA A 108 -0.25 15.83 20.11
C ALA A 108 0.15 17.23 19.61
N ALA A 109 0.69 17.36 18.40
CA ALA A 109 1.05 18.65 17.82
C ALA A 109 -0.16 19.61 17.69
N LEU A 110 -1.35 19.09 17.37
CA LEU A 110 -2.57 19.88 17.34
C LEU A 110 -3.04 20.30 18.74
N ALA A 111 -2.88 19.44 19.74
CA ALA A 111 -3.19 19.75 21.13
C ALA A 111 -2.26 20.84 21.67
N GLU A 112 -0.94 20.71 21.43
CA GLU A 112 0.06 21.72 21.78
C GLU A 112 -0.27 23.08 21.13
N ARG A 113 -0.60 23.09 19.84
CA ARG A 113 -1.00 24.32 19.15
C ARG A 113 -2.24 24.96 19.78
N ARG A 114 -3.23 24.17 20.20
CA ARG A 114 -4.43 24.69 20.88
C ARG A 114 -4.09 25.30 22.24
N MET A 115 -3.20 24.66 23.00
CA MET A 115 -2.75 25.16 24.29
C MET A 115 -1.90 26.44 24.15
N ALA A 116 -1.02 26.50 23.16
CA ALA A 116 -0.25 27.71 22.87
C ALA A 116 -1.16 28.89 22.48
N LEU A 117 -2.20 28.64 21.66
CA LEU A 117 -3.17 29.67 21.30
C LEU A 117 -4.03 30.13 22.49
N SER A 118 -4.44 29.21 23.38
CA SER A 118 -5.21 29.59 24.57
C SER A 118 -4.36 30.39 25.55
N GLU A 119 -3.08 30.06 25.70
CA GLU A 119 -2.13 30.83 26.50
C GLU A 119 -1.90 32.23 25.93
N GLN A 120 -1.70 32.34 24.60
CA GLN A 120 -1.59 33.64 23.93
C GLN A 120 -2.84 34.50 24.17
N GLN A 121 -4.03 33.93 24.01
CA GLN A 121 -5.27 34.65 24.28
C GLN A 121 -5.41 35.08 25.76
N ALA A 122 -4.96 34.25 26.70
CA ALA A 122 -4.96 34.60 28.12
C ALA A 122 -4.00 35.76 28.42
N ARG A 123 -2.79 35.73 27.84
CA ARG A 123 -1.80 36.81 27.96
C ARG A 123 -2.33 38.11 27.36
N GLU A 124 -2.94 38.07 26.18
CA GLU A 124 -3.57 39.26 25.56
C GLU A 124 -4.72 39.83 26.39
N ARG A 125 -5.54 38.98 27.03
CA ARG A 125 -6.59 39.46 27.94
C ARG A 125 -5.99 40.12 29.19
N ALA A 126 -4.92 39.55 29.74
CA ALA A 126 -4.25 40.11 30.90
C ALA A 126 -3.59 41.47 30.57
N THR A 127 -2.94 41.61 29.41
CA THR A 127 -2.34 42.89 29.00
C THR A 127 -3.41 43.95 28.73
N LYS A 128 -4.53 43.59 28.10
CA LYS A 128 -5.67 44.52 27.90
C LYS A 128 -6.27 44.96 29.24
N ALA A 129 -6.46 44.05 30.19
CA ALA A 129 -6.98 44.38 31.51
C ALA A 129 -6.04 45.26 32.35
N ALA A 130 -4.72 45.16 32.12
CA ALA A 130 -3.72 46.01 32.78
C ALA A 130 -3.55 47.38 32.09
N GLY A 131 -3.76 47.45 30.78
CA GLY A 131 -3.64 48.66 29.97
C GLY A 131 -4.92 49.53 29.93
N ASP A 132 -6.08 48.99 30.29
CA ASP A 132 -7.29 49.79 30.49
C ASP A 132 -7.07 50.70 31.72
N PRO A 133 -7.04 52.04 31.56
CA PRO A 133 -6.96 52.93 32.70
C PRO A 133 -8.20 52.65 33.55
N ARG A 134 -7.99 52.15 34.78
CA ARG A 134 -9.05 52.01 35.77
C ARG A 134 -9.75 53.36 35.85
N LYS A 135 -10.97 53.46 35.31
CA LYS A 135 -11.81 54.64 35.48
C LYS A 135 -11.91 54.84 36.99
N SER A 136 -11.26 55.90 37.49
CA SER A 136 -11.20 56.21 38.90
C SER A 136 -12.63 56.33 39.40
N THR A 137 -13.02 55.40 40.27
CA THR A 137 -14.26 55.47 41.04
C THR A 137 -14.12 56.59 42.08
N MET A 138 -14.08 57.83 41.62
CA MET A 138 -14.14 59.06 42.42
C MET A 138 -14.86 60.11 41.58
N SER A 139 -16.14 59.87 41.29
CA SER A 139 -17.09 60.96 41.06
C SER A 139 -18.32 60.67 41.90
N PHE A 140 -18.30 61.19 43.12
CA PHE A 140 -19.48 61.39 43.95
C PHE A 140 -20.38 62.39 43.21
N ASN A 141 -21.40 61.91 42.49
CA ASN A 141 -22.36 62.77 41.83
C ASN A 141 -23.55 62.98 42.78
N SER A 142 -23.39 63.91 43.73
CA SER A 142 -24.52 64.54 44.39
C SER A 142 -25.20 65.49 43.42
N GLY A 143 -26.40 65.14 42.97
CA GLY A 143 -27.34 66.08 42.37
C GLY A 143 -27.79 65.74 40.94
N GLY A 144 -29.11 65.66 40.76
CA GLY A 144 -29.76 66.09 39.51
C GLY A 144 -30.29 64.99 38.59
N SER A 145 -31.58 64.68 38.79
CA SER A 145 -32.58 64.37 37.76
C SER A 145 -32.38 63.19 36.80
N GLY A 146 -33.30 62.22 36.93
CA GLY A 146 -34.26 61.99 35.84
C GLY A 146 -33.83 61.04 34.72
N SER A 147 -34.03 59.76 34.97
CA SER A 147 -34.42 58.71 34.01
C SER A 147 -34.57 59.10 32.53
N LYS A 148 -33.75 58.49 31.66
CA LYS A 148 -34.18 58.00 30.34
C LYS A 148 -33.21 56.93 29.83
N SER A 149 -33.55 55.68 30.11
CA SER A 149 -33.00 54.50 29.45
C SER A 149 -33.65 54.34 28.08
N ALA A 150 -32.86 54.23 27.01
CA ALA A 150 -33.11 53.38 25.84
C ALA A 150 -32.06 53.69 24.76
N GLY A 151 -31.18 52.75 24.48
CA GLY A 151 -30.28 52.83 23.33
C GLY A 151 -29.17 51.78 23.38
N ASP A 152 -29.18 50.91 22.38
CA ASP A 152 -28.04 50.13 21.89
C ASP A 152 -27.69 48.79 22.56
N ALA A 153 -28.48 47.77 22.22
CA ALA A 153 -28.00 46.40 22.11
C ALA A 153 -27.69 46.07 20.63
N PRO A 154 -26.49 45.57 20.26
CA PRO A 154 -26.21 45.21 18.87
C PRO A 154 -26.83 43.86 18.48
N ALA A 155 -27.70 43.89 17.47
CA ALA A 155 -28.33 42.73 16.87
C ALA A 155 -27.29 41.83 16.15
N LYS A 156 -27.09 40.60 16.64
CA LYS A 156 -26.30 39.56 15.98
C LYS A 156 -27.00 39.06 14.71
N LYS A 157 -26.43 39.33 13.52
CA LYS A 157 -26.86 38.70 12.26
C LYS A 157 -26.51 37.19 12.27
N LYS A 158 -27.52 36.32 12.45
CA LYS A 158 -27.42 34.88 12.12
C LYS A 158 -27.44 34.72 10.59
N LYS A 159 -26.30 34.40 9.98
CA LYS A 159 -26.22 33.95 8.59
C LYS A 159 -26.65 32.48 8.52
N ARG A 160 -27.89 32.23 8.12
CA ARG A 160 -28.36 30.89 7.71
C ARG A 160 -27.65 30.51 6.41
N LYS A 161 -26.97 29.36 6.39
CA LYS A 161 -26.47 28.73 5.17
C LYS A 161 -27.56 27.76 4.71
N SER A 162 -28.37 28.19 3.74
CA SER A 162 -29.12 27.26 2.91
C SER A 162 -28.16 26.61 1.92
N ARG A 163 -28.24 25.29 1.81
CA ARG A 163 -27.95 24.57 0.58
C ARG A 163 -29.03 23.49 0.47
N ASP A 164 -29.93 23.76 -0.46
CA ASP A 164 -30.89 22.83 -0.99
C ASP A 164 -30.20 21.57 -1.54
N SER A 165 -30.94 20.49 -1.39
CA SER A 165 -30.76 19.16 -1.93
C SER A 165 -30.60 19.19 -3.46
N ASP A 166 -29.77 18.31 -4.01
CA ASP A 166 -30.12 17.68 -5.27
C ASP A 166 -29.51 16.28 -5.40
N ALA A 167 -30.32 15.42 -6.03
CA ALA A 167 -30.18 13.98 -6.12
C ALA A 167 -29.12 13.52 -7.12
N GLY A 168 -28.65 12.28 -6.96
CA GLY A 168 -27.74 11.58 -7.88
C GLY A 168 -26.99 10.45 -7.21
#